data_AF-A0A7C6N765-F1
#
_entry.id   AF-A0A7C6N765-F1
#
_cell.length_a   1.000
_cell.length_b   1.000
_cell.length_c   1.000
_cell.angle_alpha   90.00
_cell.angle_beta   90.00
_cell.angle_gamma   90.00
#
_symmetry.space_group_name_H-M   'P 1'
#
loop_
_entity.id
_entity.type
_entity.pdbx_description
1 polymer ?
#
loop_
_entity_poly.entity_id
_entity_poly.type
_entity_poly.pdbx_seq_one_letter_code
_entity_poly.pdbx_strand_id
1 'polypeptide(L)'
;MYQVLYRKWRPQTFSDVVGQPQVTITLANEIISGSISHAYLFTGTRGTGKTTCARILAKALCCEQPKNGNPCNECSICKTFDEGGLIDVVEIDAASNRSIDDIKLLKEKSAFLPTKAKYRIYIIDEVHMLSVDAFNALLKLIEEPPEHLIFIFATTEVHKVLPTIQSRCQKFNFRRIDSSDIADRLNYVCKQESREITETAALMIARISDGAMRDSLSLLDRCFVYDGIIDETVVSKAAGVMSRNSLFDLSDGIADNDSIKILQVLDNLHKDSCDSERVCTELIEHYRNFMLVLSLNNPEDAIVCTTDDMKRYKTAAKSMTVESTLRIIDSLCRTFEKLKYSKTGRVELETALLRLGIPEINSDNSALAERISKLELELKNCRSENKVSNADNYADETKISQASAPHSTTATPKTKQEEIITQSTEFVSDLSFIENDETDKLMPFDNVPVPDDEPIGFEAPFEEAELDDEPMISGPFDEDDDEPIASSEINLKPTSSNEYNLTNWERIVERAKQISPPLNGLLNGTIASIEGNLLIIKFPMQIMIDMLNGNDNFKRVIKEVAEEILGEQYEIRYVRR
;
A
#
# COMPACT_ATOMS: atom_id res chain seq x y z
N MET A 1 13.41 20.32 -26.84
CA MET A 1 12.78 19.83 -25.60
C MET A 1 13.46 18.52 -25.24
N TYR A 2 14.07 18.39 -24.07
CA TYR A 2 14.69 17.14 -23.64
C TYR A 2 13.60 16.07 -23.50
N GLN A 3 13.76 14.93 -24.18
CA GLN A 3 12.85 13.80 -24.06
C GLN A 3 13.50 12.76 -23.16
N VAL A 4 12.82 12.43 -22.05
CA VAL A 4 13.25 11.39 -21.09
C VAL A 4 13.57 10.08 -21.81
N LEU A 5 14.64 9.40 -21.36
CA LEU A 5 15.22 8.25 -22.07
C LEU A 5 14.21 7.12 -22.30
N TYR A 6 13.36 6.81 -21.32
CA TYR A 6 12.38 5.72 -21.47
C TYR A 6 11.30 5.99 -22.54
N ARG A 7 11.09 7.26 -22.93
CA ARG A 7 10.21 7.61 -24.06
C ARG A 7 10.97 7.59 -25.38
N LYS A 8 12.18 8.18 -25.41
CA LYS A 8 13.04 8.23 -26.59
C LYS A 8 13.43 6.83 -27.08
N TRP A 9 13.79 5.95 -26.14
CA TRP A 9 14.26 4.58 -26.40
C TRP A 9 13.16 3.52 -26.27
N ARG A 10 11.89 3.92 -26.29
CA ARG A 10 10.77 2.97 -26.30
C ARG A 10 10.85 2.13 -27.58
N PRO A 11 10.90 0.78 -27.48
CA PRO A 11 10.94 -0.11 -28.64
C PRO A 11 9.82 0.18 -29.65
N GLN A 12 10.17 0.18 -30.94
CA GLN A 12 9.23 0.39 -32.06
C GLN A 12 8.92 -0.90 -32.82
N THR A 13 9.73 -1.94 -32.61
CA THR A 13 9.57 -3.26 -33.22
C THR A 13 9.66 -4.34 -32.15
N PHE A 14 9.12 -5.54 -32.43
CA PHE A 14 9.21 -6.69 -31.53
C PHE A 14 10.66 -7.15 -31.33
N SER A 15 11.52 -6.94 -32.32
CA SER A 15 12.95 -7.25 -32.26
C SER A 15 13.73 -6.36 -31.30
N ASP A 16 13.25 -5.14 -31.04
CA ASP A 16 13.88 -4.20 -30.10
C ASP A 16 13.47 -4.42 -28.65
N VAL A 17 12.50 -5.31 -28.39
CA VAL A 17 12.01 -5.60 -27.04
C VAL A 17 12.96 -6.59 -26.36
N VAL A 18 13.49 -6.18 -25.21
CA VAL A 18 14.50 -6.93 -24.46
C VAL A 18 13.85 -7.90 -23.46
N GLY A 19 14.40 -9.11 -23.33
CA GLY A 19 14.02 -10.08 -22.30
C GLY A 19 12.67 -10.79 -22.47
N GLN A 20 11.98 -10.63 -23.60
CA GLN A 20 10.66 -11.22 -23.83
C GLN A 20 10.53 -12.05 -25.13
N PRO A 21 11.50 -12.93 -25.49
CA PRO A 21 11.51 -13.60 -26.80
C PRO A 21 10.27 -14.48 -27.04
N GLN A 22 9.78 -15.17 -26.01
CA GLN A 22 8.60 -16.05 -26.10
C GLN A 22 7.34 -15.28 -26.49
N VAL A 23 7.17 -14.05 -25.98
CA VAL A 23 6.01 -13.20 -26.27
C VAL A 23 6.16 -12.55 -27.63
N THR A 24 7.32 -11.95 -27.91
CA THR A 24 7.56 -11.21 -29.15
C THR A 24 7.53 -12.10 -30.39
N ILE A 25 8.10 -13.31 -30.31
CA ILE A 25 8.08 -14.29 -31.41
C ILE A 25 6.65 -14.77 -31.69
N THR A 26 5.89 -15.11 -30.64
CA THR A 26 4.50 -15.57 -30.79
C THR A 26 3.62 -14.50 -31.43
N LEU A 27 3.69 -13.26 -30.94
CA LEU A 27 2.92 -12.14 -31.51
C LEU A 27 3.32 -11.85 -32.97
N ALA A 28 4.61 -11.90 -33.29
CA ALA A 28 5.07 -11.72 -34.67
C ALA A 28 4.55 -12.84 -35.59
N ASN A 29 4.55 -14.09 -35.12
CA ASN A 29 4.05 -15.23 -35.88
C ASN A 29 2.54 -15.17 -36.13
N GLU A 30 1.75 -14.69 -35.16
CA GLU A 30 0.29 -14.50 -35.33
C GLU A 30 -0.05 -13.47 -36.40
N ILE A 31 0.73 -12.38 -36.46
CA ILE A 31 0.58 -11.37 -37.51
C ILE A 31 0.93 -11.96 -38.88
N ILE A 32 1.97 -12.79 -38.95
CA ILE A 32 2.38 -13.47 -40.19
C ILE A 32 1.34 -14.49 -40.66
N SER A 33 0.79 -15.28 -39.74
CA SER A 33 -0.21 -16.32 -40.06
C SER A 33 -1.61 -15.76 -40.30
N GLY A 34 -1.87 -14.52 -39.86
CA GLY A 34 -3.20 -13.91 -39.87
C GLY A 34 -4.16 -14.48 -38.84
N SER A 35 -3.67 -15.32 -37.90
CA SER A 35 -4.46 -15.95 -36.84
C SER A 35 -4.61 -15.03 -35.64
N ILE A 36 -5.26 -13.89 -35.85
CA ILE A 36 -5.35 -12.80 -34.88
C ILE A 36 -6.50 -13.09 -33.90
N SER A 37 -6.23 -13.06 -32.59
CA SER A 37 -7.25 -13.07 -31.55
C SER A 37 -7.99 -11.72 -31.46
N HIS A 38 -9.25 -11.74 -31.07
CA HIS A 38 -10.04 -10.54 -30.80
C HIS A 38 -9.68 -9.89 -29.45
N ALA A 39 -9.08 -10.64 -28.53
CA ALA A 39 -8.71 -10.15 -27.21
C ALA A 39 -7.38 -10.72 -26.71
N TYR A 40 -6.50 -9.84 -26.25
CA TYR A 40 -5.19 -10.14 -25.69
C TYR A 40 -5.13 -9.67 -24.23
N LEU A 41 -4.56 -10.48 -23.34
CA LEU A 41 -4.32 -10.14 -21.94
C LEU A 41 -2.83 -10.24 -21.61
N PHE A 42 -2.19 -9.09 -21.45
CA PHE A 42 -0.78 -8.95 -21.12
C PHE A 42 -0.60 -8.77 -19.62
N THR A 43 0.10 -9.71 -19.00
CA THR A 43 0.25 -9.77 -17.53
C THR A 43 1.72 -9.82 -17.16
N GLY A 44 2.09 -9.20 -16.04
CA GLY A 44 3.48 -9.20 -15.57
C GLY A 44 3.81 -7.95 -14.77
N THR A 45 5.00 -7.89 -14.17
CA THR A 45 5.42 -6.75 -13.34
C THR A 45 5.49 -5.46 -14.16
N ARG A 46 5.43 -4.31 -13.48
CA ARG A 46 5.54 -3.00 -14.11
C ARG A 46 6.88 -2.88 -14.86
N GLY A 47 6.89 -2.17 -15.99
CA GLY A 47 8.14 -1.86 -16.70
C GLY A 47 8.77 -3.00 -17.51
N THR A 48 8.15 -4.18 -17.58
CA THR A 48 8.60 -5.36 -18.38
C THR A 48 8.27 -5.29 -19.88
N GLY A 49 7.54 -4.26 -20.32
CA GLY A 49 7.25 -4.04 -21.74
C GLY A 49 5.80 -4.32 -22.19
N LYS A 50 4.86 -4.59 -21.28
CA LYS A 50 3.43 -4.86 -21.60
C LYS A 50 2.82 -3.83 -22.56
N THR A 51 2.73 -2.56 -22.15
CA THR A 51 2.15 -1.47 -22.94
C THR A 51 2.95 -1.20 -24.23
N THR A 52 4.27 -1.40 -24.19
CA THR A 52 5.13 -1.28 -25.37
C THR A 52 4.76 -2.35 -26.41
N CYS A 53 4.70 -3.62 -26.03
CA CYS A 53 4.28 -4.70 -26.93
C CYS A 53 2.85 -4.52 -27.41
N ALA A 54 1.94 -3.99 -26.58
CA ALA A 54 0.57 -3.68 -26.98
C ALA A 54 0.54 -2.65 -28.10
N ARG A 55 1.35 -1.59 -27.98
CA ARG A 55 1.49 -0.57 -29.03
C ARG A 55 2.13 -1.13 -30.29
N ILE A 56 3.17 -1.96 -30.18
CA ILE A 56 3.81 -2.59 -31.36
C ILE A 56 2.81 -3.50 -32.08
N LEU A 57 2.05 -4.33 -31.34
CA LEU A 57 1.01 -5.19 -31.89
C LEU A 57 -0.06 -4.37 -32.60
N ALA A 58 -0.60 -3.34 -31.96
CA ALA A 58 -1.60 -2.47 -32.56
C ALA A 58 -1.09 -1.81 -33.84
N LYS A 59 0.13 -1.26 -33.79
CA LYS A 59 0.79 -0.64 -34.94
C LYS A 59 1.00 -1.63 -36.08
N ALA A 60 1.43 -2.86 -35.79
CA ALA A 60 1.66 -3.90 -36.79
C ALA A 60 0.35 -4.38 -37.44
N LEU A 61 -0.74 -4.50 -36.67
CA LEU A 61 -2.07 -4.87 -37.17
C LEU A 61 -2.69 -3.80 -38.07
N CYS A 62 -2.44 -2.53 -37.78
CA CYS A 62 -2.90 -1.41 -38.59
C CYS A 62 -1.94 -1.06 -39.75
N CYS A 63 -0.74 -1.62 -39.78
CA CYS A 63 0.28 -1.31 -40.77
C CYS A 63 -0.13 -1.80 -42.17
N GLU A 64 0.05 -0.94 -43.18
CA GLU A 64 -0.22 -1.27 -44.59
C GLU A 64 0.72 -2.37 -45.13
N GLN A 65 1.97 -2.40 -44.66
CA GLN A 65 3.02 -3.31 -45.15
C GLN A 65 3.85 -3.87 -43.99
N PRO A 66 3.30 -4.77 -43.16
CA PRO A 66 4.07 -5.37 -42.07
C PRO A 66 5.25 -6.20 -42.62
N LYS A 67 6.42 -6.11 -41.98
CA LYS A 67 7.66 -6.81 -42.37
C LYS A 67 7.97 -7.87 -41.31
N ASN A 68 7.84 -9.15 -41.63
CA ASN A 68 8.07 -10.28 -40.70
C ASN A 68 7.35 -10.10 -39.34
N GLY A 69 6.06 -9.73 -39.38
CA GLY A 69 5.26 -9.48 -38.17
C GLY A 69 5.54 -8.15 -37.47
N ASN A 70 6.55 -7.38 -37.89
CA ASN A 70 6.84 -6.05 -37.35
C ASN A 70 6.15 -4.93 -38.15
N PRO A 71 5.84 -3.78 -37.52
CA PRO A 71 5.39 -2.61 -38.25
C PRO A 71 6.53 -2.07 -39.14
N CYS A 72 6.21 -1.53 -40.32
CA CYS A 72 7.23 -0.99 -41.22
C CYS A 72 7.85 0.33 -40.74
N ASN A 73 7.17 1.06 -39.86
CA ASN A 73 7.54 2.39 -39.36
C ASN A 73 7.70 3.50 -40.42
N GLU A 74 7.35 3.23 -41.69
CA GLU A 74 7.54 4.17 -42.81
C GLU A 74 6.22 4.64 -43.45
N CYS A 75 5.16 3.81 -43.37
CA CYS A 75 3.87 4.10 -44.00
C CYS A 75 3.08 5.20 -43.28
N SER A 76 2.03 5.69 -43.97
CA SER A 76 1.19 6.80 -43.48
C SER A 76 0.56 6.50 -42.12
N ILE A 77 0.05 5.27 -41.95
CA ILE A 77 -0.58 4.80 -40.70
C ILE A 77 0.45 4.71 -39.57
N CYS A 78 1.64 4.15 -39.83
CA CYS A 78 2.69 4.03 -38.82
C CYS A 78 3.14 5.40 -38.29
N LYS A 79 3.32 6.37 -39.19
CA LYS A 79 3.70 7.75 -38.81
C LYS A 79 2.60 8.44 -38.00
N THR A 80 1.34 8.34 -38.48
CA THR A 80 0.18 8.90 -37.77
C THR A 80 0.00 8.29 -36.38
N PHE A 81 0.31 6.99 -36.23
CA PHE A 81 0.29 6.31 -34.94
C PHE A 81 1.36 6.83 -33.98
N ASP A 82 2.59 7.04 -34.45
CA ASP A 82 3.70 7.56 -33.63
C ASP A 82 3.45 9.00 -33.16
N GLU A 83 2.79 9.79 -34.00
CA GLU A 83 2.32 11.14 -33.67
C GLU A 83 1.11 11.15 -32.72
N GLY A 84 0.50 10.00 -32.44
CA GLY A 84 -0.69 9.87 -31.58
C GLY A 84 -2.00 10.29 -32.24
N GLY A 85 -2.02 10.46 -33.57
CA GLY A 85 -3.18 10.93 -34.33
C GLY A 85 -4.08 9.83 -34.89
N LEU A 86 -3.77 8.55 -34.66
CA LEU A 86 -4.55 7.45 -35.24
C LEU A 86 -5.83 7.19 -34.43
N ILE A 87 -6.95 7.75 -34.90
CA ILE A 87 -8.27 7.67 -34.24
C ILE A 87 -8.75 6.22 -34.02
N ASP A 88 -8.33 5.30 -34.89
CA ASP A 88 -8.73 3.89 -34.84
C ASP A 88 -8.02 3.10 -33.72
N VAL A 89 -6.97 3.64 -33.12
CA VAL A 89 -6.32 3.05 -31.94
C VAL A 89 -6.48 3.97 -30.74
N VAL A 90 -7.16 3.48 -29.71
CA VAL A 90 -7.43 4.25 -28.51
C VAL A 90 -6.70 3.59 -27.34
N GLU A 91 -5.79 4.34 -26.72
CA GLU A 91 -5.06 3.95 -25.50
C GLU A 91 -5.75 4.59 -24.29
N ILE A 92 -6.18 3.76 -23.35
CA ILE A 92 -6.92 4.16 -22.15
C ILE A 92 -6.15 3.64 -20.95
N ASP A 93 -5.80 4.56 -20.05
CA ASP A 93 -5.34 4.20 -18.71
C ASP A 93 -6.57 4.01 -17.81
N ALA A 94 -6.81 2.77 -17.36
CA ALA A 94 -7.91 2.46 -16.48
C ALA A 94 -7.73 3.08 -15.09
N ALA A 95 -6.51 3.47 -14.70
CA ALA A 95 -6.30 4.15 -13.43
C ALA A 95 -6.92 5.56 -13.40
N SER A 96 -7.01 6.24 -14.55
CA SER A 96 -7.64 7.55 -14.70
C SER A 96 -9.09 7.48 -15.19
N ASN A 97 -9.43 6.49 -16.02
CA ASN A 97 -10.76 6.35 -16.63
C ASN A 97 -11.50 5.13 -16.05
N ARG A 98 -11.82 5.19 -14.75
CA ARG A 98 -12.45 4.08 -14.00
C ARG A 98 -13.97 4.01 -14.19
N SER A 99 -14.57 5.07 -14.71
CA SER A 99 -16.00 5.28 -14.67
C SER A 99 -16.73 4.36 -15.66
N ILE A 100 -17.98 4.02 -15.33
CA ILE A 100 -18.83 3.23 -16.22
C ILE A 100 -19.16 4.00 -17.52
N ASP A 101 -19.21 5.33 -17.45
CA ASP A 101 -19.64 6.17 -18.57
C ASP A 101 -18.57 6.24 -19.65
N ASP A 102 -17.28 6.27 -19.27
CA ASP A 102 -16.16 6.18 -20.23
C ASP A 102 -16.23 4.88 -21.05
N ILE A 103 -16.56 3.77 -20.39
CA ILE A 103 -16.67 2.46 -21.03
C ILE A 103 -17.95 2.32 -21.84
N LYS A 104 -19.07 2.94 -21.43
CA LYS A 104 -20.27 3.01 -22.26
C LYS A 104 -20.02 3.77 -23.55
N LEU A 105 -19.33 4.91 -23.47
CA LEU A 105 -18.95 5.68 -24.66
C LEU A 105 -18.02 4.88 -25.58
N LEU A 106 -17.08 4.12 -25.01
CA LEU A 106 -16.23 3.20 -25.74
C LEU A 106 -17.06 2.15 -26.48
N LYS A 107 -18.02 1.55 -25.78
CA LYS A 107 -18.92 0.53 -26.32
C LYS A 107 -19.77 1.06 -27.47
N GLU A 108 -20.34 2.24 -27.34
CA GLU A 108 -21.07 2.89 -28.44
C GLU A 108 -20.17 3.11 -29.65
N LYS A 109 -18.96 3.64 -29.42
CA LYS A 109 -17.97 3.87 -30.49
C LYS A 109 -17.44 2.58 -31.13
N SER A 110 -17.43 1.47 -30.38
CA SER A 110 -16.94 0.17 -30.86
C SER A 110 -17.81 -0.46 -31.93
N ALA A 111 -19.09 -0.08 -32.00
CA ALA A 111 -20.02 -0.57 -33.03
C ALA A 111 -19.69 -0.04 -34.45
N PHE A 112 -18.97 1.08 -34.55
CA PHE A 112 -18.63 1.68 -35.84
C PHE A 112 -17.35 1.06 -36.44
N LEU A 113 -17.34 0.99 -37.77
CA LEU A 113 -16.18 0.54 -38.53
C LEU A 113 -14.97 1.51 -38.36
N PRO A 114 -13.74 1.01 -38.50
CA PRO A 114 -12.55 1.86 -38.49
C PRO A 114 -12.54 2.82 -39.68
N THR A 115 -11.91 4.00 -39.53
CA THR A 115 -11.90 5.05 -40.55
C THR A 115 -10.76 4.89 -41.56
N LYS A 116 -9.55 4.59 -41.07
CA LYS A 116 -8.32 4.52 -41.89
C LYS A 116 -7.60 3.18 -41.76
N ALA A 117 -7.63 2.58 -40.57
CA ALA A 117 -6.97 1.32 -40.30
C ALA A 117 -7.85 0.11 -40.65
N LYS A 118 -7.24 -1.09 -40.73
CA LYS A 118 -7.98 -2.35 -40.92
C LYS A 118 -8.80 -2.75 -39.69
N TYR A 119 -8.30 -2.44 -38.51
CA TYR A 119 -8.90 -2.79 -37.22
C TYR A 119 -9.06 -1.54 -36.36
N ARG A 120 -10.08 -1.56 -35.51
CA ARG A 120 -10.24 -0.65 -34.38
C ARG A 120 -9.69 -1.33 -33.14
N ILE A 121 -8.71 -0.71 -32.48
CA ILE A 121 -7.96 -1.35 -31.40
C ILE A 121 -8.11 -0.53 -30.12
N TYR A 122 -8.53 -1.19 -29.04
CA TYR A 122 -8.56 -0.61 -27.71
C TYR A 122 -7.44 -1.20 -26.86
N ILE A 123 -6.49 -0.35 -26.46
CA ILE A 123 -5.44 -0.70 -25.50
C ILE A 123 -5.88 -0.19 -24.14
N ILE A 124 -6.15 -1.09 -23.19
CA ILE A 124 -6.55 -0.72 -21.83
C ILE A 124 -5.43 -1.11 -20.88
N ASP A 125 -4.68 -0.12 -20.40
CA ASP A 125 -3.60 -0.32 -19.42
C ASP A 125 -4.16 -0.31 -17.99
N GLU A 126 -3.48 -1.05 -17.11
CA GLU A 126 -3.89 -1.33 -15.73
C GLU A 126 -5.36 -1.72 -15.58
N VAL A 127 -5.86 -2.62 -16.44
CA VAL A 127 -7.29 -3.00 -16.51
C VAL A 127 -7.89 -3.44 -15.16
N HIS A 128 -7.06 -3.94 -14.23
CA HIS A 128 -7.49 -4.30 -12.87
C HIS A 128 -8.04 -3.12 -12.05
N MET A 129 -7.81 -1.88 -12.49
CA MET A 129 -8.31 -0.65 -11.87
C MET A 129 -9.73 -0.27 -12.31
N LEU A 130 -10.29 -0.95 -13.31
CA LEU A 130 -11.68 -0.70 -13.75
C LEU A 130 -12.69 -1.09 -12.65
N SER A 131 -13.79 -0.34 -12.59
CA SER A 131 -14.93 -0.71 -11.75
C SER A 131 -15.59 -2.00 -12.25
N VAL A 132 -16.26 -2.72 -11.34
CA VAL A 132 -16.95 -3.98 -11.68
C VAL A 132 -18.03 -3.75 -12.74
N ASP A 133 -18.75 -2.63 -12.67
CA ASP A 133 -19.79 -2.28 -13.65
C ASP A 133 -19.19 -1.99 -15.03
N ALA A 134 -18.06 -1.29 -15.09
CA ALA A 134 -17.29 -1.07 -16.31
C ALA A 134 -16.83 -2.42 -16.92
N PHE A 135 -16.36 -3.34 -16.09
CA PHE A 135 -15.99 -4.69 -16.53
C PHE A 135 -17.17 -5.44 -17.15
N ASN A 136 -18.34 -5.43 -16.51
CA ASN A 136 -19.54 -6.10 -17.01
C ASN A 136 -20.03 -5.48 -18.34
N ALA A 137 -19.87 -4.17 -18.52
CA ALA A 137 -20.21 -3.50 -19.76
C ALA A 137 -19.37 -4.00 -20.96
N LEU A 138 -18.10 -4.33 -20.71
CA LEU A 138 -17.16 -4.89 -21.71
C LEU A 138 -17.40 -6.37 -21.99
N LEU A 139 -17.91 -7.16 -21.04
CA LEU A 139 -18.10 -8.61 -21.22
C LEU A 139 -18.90 -8.95 -22.48
N LYS A 140 -20.00 -8.22 -22.73
CA LYS A 140 -20.84 -8.44 -23.91
C LYS A 140 -20.06 -8.23 -25.23
N LEU A 141 -19.11 -7.28 -25.26
CA LEU A 141 -18.29 -7.03 -26.44
C LEU A 141 -17.17 -8.06 -26.62
N ILE A 142 -16.67 -8.63 -25.53
CA ILE A 142 -15.63 -9.67 -25.57
C ILE A 142 -16.24 -11.03 -25.93
N GLU A 143 -17.50 -11.28 -25.52
CA GLU A 143 -18.24 -12.49 -25.86
C GLU A 143 -18.64 -12.57 -27.33
N GLU A 144 -19.12 -11.46 -27.88
CA GLU A 144 -19.56 -11.35 -29.28
C GLU A 144 -18.83 -10.17 -29.95
N PRO A 145 -17.52 -10.28 -30.19
CA PRO A 145 -16.72 -9.19 -30.74
C PRO A 145 -17.03 -8.99 -32.23
N PRO A 146 -17.22 -7.73 -32.68
CA PRO A 146 -17.19 -7.40 -34.10
C PRO A 146 -15.85 -7.80 -34.74
N GLU A 147 -15.86 -8.28 -35.99
CA GLU A 147 -14.64 -8.77 -36.68
C GLU A 147 -13.54 -7.70 -36.82
N HIS A 148 -13.91 -6.42 -36.85
CA HIS A 148 -12.98 -5.29 -36.97
C HIS A 148 -12.41 -4.82 -35.62
N LEU A 149 -12.86 -5.39 -34.50
CA LEU A 149 -12.56 -4.91 -33.16
C LEU A 149 -11.54 -5.81 -32.44
N ILE A 150 -10.49 -5.21 -31.89
CA ILE A 150 -9.46 -5.92 -31.12
C ILE A 150 -9.24 -5.22 -29.77
N PHE A 151 -9.23 -6.00 -28.70
CA PHE A 151 -8.89 -5.55 -27.36
C PHE A 151 -7.50 -6.02 -26.94
N ILE A 152 -6.72 -5.12 -26.34
CA ILE A 152 -5.44 -5.44 -25.72
C ILE A 152 -5.46 -4.91 -24.29
N PHE A 153 -5.61 -5.83 -23.33
CA PHE A 153 -5.60 -5.52 -21.90
C PHE A 153 -4.19 -5.69 -21.35
N ALA A 154 -3.72 -4.75 -20.54
CA ALA A 154 -2.49 -4.88 -19.77
C ALA A 154 -2.78 -4.75 -18.26
N THR A 155 -2.11 -5.56 -17.44
CA THR A 155 -2.26 -5.51 -15.98
C THR A 155 -1.00 -5.98 -15.26
N THR A 156 -0.69 -5.36 -14.12
CA THR A 156 0.26 -5.89 -13.14
C THR A 156 -0.35 -6.94 -12.20
N GLU A 157 -1.66 -6.93 -12.01
CA GLU A 157 -2.36 -7.74 -11.02
C GLU A 157 -3.43 -8.63 -11.67
N VAL A 158 -2.98 -9.71 -12.32
CA VAL A 158 -3.88 -10.63 -13.05
C VAL A 158 -4.98 -11.24 -12.16
N HIS A 159 -4.71 -11.44 -10.88
CA HIS A 159 -5.65 -12.03 -9.93
C HIS A 159 -6.85 -11.12 -9.61
N LYS A 160 -6.73 -9.80 -9.84
CA LYS A 160 -7.84 -8.85 -9.70
C LYS A 160 -8.71 -8.73 -10.95
N VAL A 161 -8.26 -9.27 -12.08
CA VAL A 161 -9.05 -9.30 -13.31
C VAL A 161 -10.07 -10.44 -13.22
N LEU A 162 -11.33 -10.17 -13.57
CA LEU A 162 -12.40 -11.17 -13.51
C LEU A 162 -12.04 -12.44 -14.31
N PRO A 163 -12.23 -13.65 -13.74
CA PRO A 163 -11.94 -14.90 -14.44
C PRO A 163 -12.66 -15.04 -15.79
N THR A 164 -13.85 -14.44 -15.92
CA THR A 164 -14.65 -14.42 -17.16
C THR A 164 -13.95 -13.72 -18.32
N ILE A 165 -13.14 -12.69 -18.04
CA ILE A 165 -12.33 -12.01 -19.06
C ILE A 165 -11.08 -12.81 -19.35
N GLN A 166 -10.42 -13.32 -18.30
CA GLN A 166 -9.22 -14.14 -18.46
C GLN A 166 -9.47 -15.35 -19.35
N SER A 167 -10.65 -15.97 -19.26
CA SER A 167 -11.00 -17.14 -20.07
C SER A 167 -11.29 -16.83 -21.54
N ARG A 168 -11.58 -15.56 -21.87
CA ARG A 168 -11.91 -15.11 -23.24
C ARG A 168 -10.76 -14.37 -23.93
N CYS A 169 -9.68 -14.10 -23.19
CA CYS A 169 -8.49 -13.45 -23.72
C CYS A 169 -7.37 -14.45 -23.94
N GLN A 170 -6.57 -14.23 -24.98
CA GLN A 170 -5.30 -14.91 -25.13
C GLN A 170 -4.28 -14.29 -24.16
N LYS A 171 -3.78 -15.08 -23.22
CA LYS A 171 -2.92 -14.61 -22.14
C LYS A 171 -1.44 -14.67 -22.50
N PHE A 172 -0.74 -13.56 -22.30
CA PHE A 172 0.71 -13.44 -22.42
C PHE A 172 1.32 -13.03 -21.09
N ASN A 173 2.32 -13.80 -20.64
CA ASN A 173 3.02 -13.58 -19.37
C ASN A 173 4.38 -12.95 -19.63
N PHE A 174 4.54 -11.70 -19.22
CA PHE A 174 5.79 -10.95 -19.24
C PHE A 174 6.56 -11.25 -17.96
N ARG A 175 7.76 -11.79 -18.12
CA ARG A 175 8.64 -12.12 -17.00
C ARG A 175 9.49 -10.91 -16.63
N ARG A 176 10.11 -10.95 -15.45
CA ARG A 176 11.17 -9.99 -15.12
C ARG A 176 12.31 -10.17 -16.11
N ILE A 177 12.91 -9.06 -16.55
CA ILE A 177 14.03 -9.08 -17.49
C ILE A 177 15.30 -9.40 -16.69
N ASP A 178 16.15 -10.25 -17.25
CA ASP A 178 17.42 -10.62 -16.63
C ASP A 178 18.35 -9.41 -16.48
N SER A 179 19.13 -9.37 -15.40
CA SER A 179 19.99 -8.23 -15.12
C SER A 179 21.08 -8.00 -16.17
N SER A 180 21.55 -9.08 -16.82
CA SER A 180 22.50 -9.00 -17.94
C SER A 180 21.88 -8.28 -19.15
N ASP A 181 20.65 -8.65 -19.51
CA ASP A 181 19.95 -8.10 -20.66
C ASP A 181 19.64 -6.60 -20.47
N ILE A 182 19.29 -6.21 -19.25
CA ILE A 182 19.12 -4.79 -18.90
C ILE A 182 20.46 -4.06 -19.01
N ALA A 183 21.54 -4.60 -18.44
CA ALA A 183 22.85 -3.97 -18.49
C ALA A 183 23.34 -3.76 -19.94
N ASP A 184 23.17 -4.77 -20.80
CA ASP A 184 23.49 -4.68 -22.23
C ASP A 184 22.67 -3.58 -22.93
N ARG A 185 21.38 -3.48 -22.60
CA ARG A 185 20.52 -2.43 -23.15
C ARG A 185 20.92 -1.04 -22.65
N LEU A 186 21.29 -0.89 -21.39
CA LEU A 186 21.78 0.38 -20.82
C LEU A 186 23.10 0.80 -21.48
N ASN A 187 24.02 -0.14 -21.68
CA ASN A 187 25.27 0.08 -22.39
C ASN A 187 25.03 0.55 -23.82
N TYR A 188 24.08 -0.08 -24.53
CA TYR A 188 23.68 0.34 -25.87
C TYR A 188 23.14 1.77 -25.89
N VAL A 189 22.22 2.11 -24.97
CA VAL A 189 21.64 3.45 -24.86
C VAL A 189 22.72 4.50 -24.54
N CYS A 190 23.61 4.23 -23.59
CA CYS A 190 24.69 5.16 -23.23
C CYS A 190 25.62 5.47 -24.41
N LYS A 191 26.01 4.43 -25.18
CA LYS A 191 26.82 4.60 -26.40
C LYS A 191 26.14 5.53 -27.41
N GLN A 192 24.83 5.42 -27.58
CA GLN A 192 24.06 6.25 -28.51
C GLN A 192 23.88 7.69 -28.01
N GLU A 193 23.81 7.89 -26.70
CA GLU A 193 23.74 9.22 -26.07
C GLU A 193 25.14 9.85 -25.84
N SER A 194 26.22 9.20 -26.34
CA SER A 194 27.61 9.64 -26.15
C SER A 194 28.01 9.79 -24.68
N ARG A 195 27.53 8.90 -23.82
CA ARG A 195 27.87 8.80 -22.39
C ARG A 195 28.55 7.47 -22.10
N GLU A 196 29.48 7.48 -21.15
CA GLU A 196 30.16 6.28 -20.68
C GLU A 196 29.55 5.79 -19.36
N ILE A 197 29.29 4.49 -19.29
CA ILE A 197 28.82 3.80 -18.08
C ILE A 197 29.73 2.61 -17.83
N THR A 198 30.09 2.39 -16.57
CA THR A 198 30.85 1.22 -16.16
C THR A 198 29.94 -0.02 -16.13
N GLU A 199 30.50 -1.20 -16.44
CA GLU A 199 29.72 -2.45 -16.46
C GLU A 199 29.09 -2.75 -15.10
N THR A 200 29.82 -2.48 -14.01
CA THR A 200 29.32 -2.68 -12.66
C THR A 200 28.20 -1.71 -12.29
N ALA A 201 28.26 -0.45 -12.74
CA ALA A 201 27.18 0.51 -12.59
C ALA A 201 25.93 0.10 -13.39
N ALA A 202 26.09 -0.41 -14.61
CA ALA A 202 24.96 -0.91 -15.41
C ALA A 202 24.27 -2.10 -14.74
N LEU A 203 25.05 -3.05 -14.20
CA LEU A 203 24.54 -4.16 -13.40
C LEU A 203 23.85 -3.69 -12.11
N MET A 204 24.39 -2.65 -11.46
CA MET A 204 23.79 -2.06 -10.26
C MET A 204 22.41 -1.45 -10.58
N ILE A 205 22.28 -0.68 -11.66
CA ILE A 205 20.98 -0.15 -12.12
C ILE A 205 20.00 -1.29 -12.39
N ALA A 206 20.45 -2.34 -13.07
CA ALA A 206 19.62 -3.50 -13.41
C ALA A 206 19.09 -4.22 -12.16
N ARG A 207 19.92 -4.37 -11.12
CA ARG A 207 19.53 -4.96 -9.83
C ARG A 207 18.53 -4.08 -9.09
N ILE A 208 18.81 -2.78 -8.98
CA ILE A 208 17.92 -1.80 -8.30
C ILE A 208 16.54 -1.78 -8.97
N SER A 209 16.51 -1.92 -10.28
CA SER A 209 15.27 -1.84 -11.08
C SER A 209 14.48 -3.15 -11.12
N ASP A 210 14.95 -4.22 -10.47
CA ASP A 210 14.22 -5.49 -10.27
C ASP A 210 13.57 -6.05 -11.56
N GLY A 211 14.29 -6.00 -12.68
CA GLY A 211 13.81 -6.52 -13.96
C GLY A 211 12.84 -5.60 -14.73
N ALA A 212 12.66 -4.34 -14.31
CA ALA A 212 11.86 -3.34 -15.00
C ALA A 212 12.74 -2.41 -15.88
N MET A 213 12.65 -2.54 -17.20
CA MET A 213 13.43 -1.74 -18.14
C MET A 213 13.06 -0.25 -18.08
N ARG A 214 11.78 0.08 -17.88
CA ARG A 214 11.32 1.47 -17.75
C ARG A 214 11.99 2.16 -16.56
N ASP A 215 12.08 1.47 -15.44
CA ASP A 215 12.67 2.02 -14.22
C ASP A 215 14.19 2.11 -14.34
N SER A 216 14.81 1.13 -15.01
CA SER A 216 16.24 1.14 -15.37
C SER A 216 16.62 2.37 -16.20
N LEU A 217 15.85 2.66 -17.27
CA LEU A 217 16.09 3.86 -18.10
C LEU A 217 15.78 5.15 -17.36
N SER A 218 14.81 5.14 -16.43
CA SER A 218 14.48 6.32 -15.61
C SER A 218 15.59 6.61 -14.60
N LEU A 219 16.20 5.58 -14.02
CA LEU A 219 17.36 5.72 -13.13
C LEU A 219 18.60 6.17 -13.91
N LEU A 220 18.81 5.62 -15.11
CA LEU A 220 19.88 6.07 -15.99
C LEU A 220 19.74 7.56 -16.37
N ASP A 221 18.52 8.01 -16.66
CA ASP A 221 18.21 9.42 -16.97
C ASP A 221 18.58 10.35 -15.80
N ARG A 222 18.39 9.90 -14.55
CA ARG A 222 18.84 10.64 -13.36
C ARG A 222 20.37 10.67 -13.25
N CYS A 223 21.05 9.58 -13.63
CA CYS A 223 22.51 9.53 -13.63
C CYS A 223 23.13 10.51 -14.64
N PHE A 224 22.42 10.82 -15.73
CA PHE A 224 22.91 11.74 -16.77
C PHE A 224 23.02 13.20 -16.30
N VAL A 225 22.39 13.56 -15.18
CA VAL A 225 22.54 14.87 -14.55
C VAL A 225 23.96 15.10 -14.05
N TYR A 226 24.69 14.02 -13.72
CA TYR A 226 26.08 14.10 -13.30
C TYR A 226 27.01 14.14 -14.52
N ASP A 227 28.07 14.94 -14.41
CA ASP A 227 29.11 15.03 -15.44
C ASP A 227 30.13 13.90 -15.28
N GLY A 228 30.61 13.38 -16.42
CA GLY A 228 31.62 12.32 -16.47
C GLY A 228 31.05 10.92 -16.65
N ILE A 229 31.83 9.92 -16.23
CA ILE A 229 31.54 8.49 -16.36
C ILE A 229 30.55 8.07 -15.28
N ILE A 230 29.54 7.30 -15.65
CA ILE A 230 28.56 6.76 -14.72
C ILE A 230 29.16 5.53 -14.02
N ASP A 231 29.58 5.73 -12.77
CA ASP A 231 30.08 4.70 -11.87
C ASP A 231 29.05 4.30 -10.81
N GLU A 232 29.39 3.30 -9.98
CA GLU A 232 28.53 2.82 -8.89
C GLU A 232 28.19 3.92 -7.87
N THR A 233 29.08 4.90 -7.68
CA THR A 233 28.87 5.98 -6.71
C THR A 233 27.81 6.96 -7.22
N VAL A 234 27.84 7.28 -8.51
CA VAL A 234 26.83 8.09 -9.20
C VAL A 234 25.48 7.38 -9.18
N VAL A 235 25.47 6.07 -9.48
CA VAL A 235 24.23 5.27 -9.45
C VAL A 235 23.65 5.23 -8.04
N SER A 236 24.47 5.01 -7.01
CA SER A 236 24.02 4.98 -5.60
C SER A 236 23.37 6.31 -5.21
N LYS A 237 24.03 7.44 -5.53
CA LYS A 237 23.51 8.79 -5.28
C LYS A 237 22.21 9.06 -6.06
N ALA A 238 22.17 8.73 -7.35
CA ALA A 238 21.02 8.96 -8.21
C ALA A 238 19.81 8.07 -7.86
N ALA A 239 20.07 6.86 -7.37
CA ALA A 239 19.05 5.93 -6.91
C ALA A 239 18.55 6.26 -5.50
N GLY A 240 19.26 7.10 -4.74
CA GLY A 240 19.02 7.27 -3.31
C GLY A 240 19.20 5.93 -2.56
N VAL A 241 20.07 5.06 -3.08
CA VAL A 241 20.35 3.76 -2.46
C VAL A 241 21.37 4.01 -1.37
N MET A 242 21.02 3.55 -0.17
CA MET A 242 21.88 3.66 0.99
C MET A 242 23.23 3.02 0.70
N SER A 243 24.30 3.66 1.16
CA SER A 243 25.59 2.99 1.15
C SER A 243 25.48 1.73 2.01
N ARG A 244 26.07 0.61 1.57
CA ARG A 244 26.09 -0.62 2.37
C ARG A 244 26.69 -0.38 3.76
N ASN A 245 27.64 0.55 3.87
CA ASN A 245 28.19 0.99 5.15
C ASN A 245 27.12 1.55 6.07
N SER A 246 26.23 2.42 5.57
CA SER A 246 25.13 2.98 6.38
C SER A 246 24.16 1.91 6.89
N LEU A 247 23.92 0.84 6.11
CA LEU A 247 23.11 -0.29 6.57
C LEU A 247 23.80 -1.05 7.71
N PHE A 248 25.10 -1.33 7.59
CA PHE A 248 25.88 -1.95 8.65
C PHE A 248 25.99 -1.02 9.89
N ASP A 249 26.16 0.28 9.71
CA ASP A 249 26.22 1.24 10.81
C ASP A 249 24.90 1.30 11.58
N LEU A 250 23.75 1.21 10.88
CA LEU A 250 22.43 1.09 11.50
C LEU A 250 22.26 -0.26 12.20
N SER A 251 22.68 -1.36 11.58
CA SER A 251 22.57 -2.68 12.22
C SER A 251 23.44 -2.78 13.47
N ASP A 252 24.64 -2.21 13.43
CA ASP A 252 25.55 -2.13 14.56
C ASP A 252 24.97 -1.24 15.66
N GLY A 253 24.41 -0.08 15.31
CA GLY A 253 23.72 0.79 16.27
C GLY A 253 22.54 0.09 16.96
N ILE A 254 21.77 -0.72 16.23
CA ILE A 254 20.68 -1.52 16.79
C ILE A 254 21.21 -2.63 17.69
N ALA A 255 22.28 -3.32 17.30
CA ALA A 255 22.88 -4.39 18.09
C ALA A 255 23.52 -3.88 19.39
N ASP A 256 24.19 -2.73 19.33
CA ASP A 256 24.88 -2.09 20.45
C ASP A 256 23.93 -1.26 21.34
N ASN A 257 22.66 -1.12 20.96
CA ASN A 257 21.66 -0.26 21.63
C ASN A 257 22.06 1.23 21.65
N ASP A 258 22.81 1.69 20.64
CA ASP A 258 23.28 3.06 20.53
C ASP A 258 22.25 3.93 19.77
N SER A 259 21.32 4.51 20.54
CA SER A 259 20.30 5.43 20.04
C SER A 259 20.87 6.68 19.35
N ILE A 260 22.06 7.15 19.77
CA ILE A 260 22.69 8.35 19.19
C ILE A 260 23.22 8.01 17.80
N LYS A 261 23.94 6.89 17.66
CA LYS A 261 24.45 6.42 16.37
C LYS A 261 23.32 6.17 15.38
N ILE A 262 22.22 5.54 15.82
CA ILE A 262 21.03 5.31 14.96
C ILE A 262 20.49 6.63 14.40
N LEU A 263 20.27 7.63 15.26
CA LEU A 263 19.71 8.92 14.85
C LEU A 263 20.67 9.71 13.96
N GLN A 264 21.98 9.67 14.23
CA GLN A 264 22.99 10.34 13.40
C GLN A 264 23.05 9.74 11.99
N VAL A 265 23.02 8.42 11.87
CA VAL A 265 23.03 7.76 10.56
C VAL A 265 21.74 8.06 9.80
N LEU A 266 20.58 8.03 10.46
CA LEU A 266 19.30 8.43 9.84
C LEU A 266 19.31 9.89 9.36
N ASP A 267 19.86 10.82 10.14
CA ASP A 267 19.93 12.23 9.75
C ASP A 267 20.83 12.43 8.51
N ASN A 268 21.94 11.71 8.43
CA ASN A 268 22.80 11.71 7.24
C ASN A 268 22.08 11.15 6.01
N LEU A 269 21.35 10.04 6.16
CA LEU A 269 20.56 9.45 5.08
C LEU A 269 19.45 10.41 4.61
N HIS A 270 18.83 11.14 5.53
CA HIS A 270 17.85 12.17 5.19
C HIS A 270 18.47 13.35 4.45
N LYS A 271 19.67 13.79 4.83
CA LYS A 271 20.42 14.82 4.09
C LYS A 271 20.75 14.36 2.67
N ASP A 272 21.04 13.07 2.50
CA ASP A 272 21.25 12.44 1.19
C ASP A 272 19.94 12.18 0.42
N SER A 273 18.82 12.74 0.87
CA SER A 273 17.48 12.62 0.24
C SER A 273 16.98 11.18 0.11
N CYS A 274 17.43 10.28 1.00
CA CYS A 274 16.88 8.92 1.06
C CYS A 274 15.48 8.94 1.68
N ASP A 275 14.55 8.26 1.01
CA ASP A 275 13.18 8.11 1.49
C ASP A 275 13.08 7.09 2.63
N SER A 276 12.21 7.36 3.61
CA SER A 276 12.03 6.52 4.81
C SER A 276 11.49 5.13 4.43
N GLU A 277 10.60 5.06 3.45
CA GLU A 277 10.08 3.79 2.92
C GLU A 277 11.20 2.94 2.31
N ARG A 278 12.11 3.59 1.58
CA ARG A 278 13.27 2.92 0.99
C ARG A 278 14.24 2.43 2.05
N VAL A 279 14.58 3.26 3.03
CA VAL A 279 15.46 2.88 4.16
C VAL A 279 14.89 1.65 4.89
N CYS A 280 13.58 1.63 5.14
CA CYS A 280 12.91 0.50 5.77
C CYS A 280 13.01 -0.78 4.91
N THR A 281 12.77 -0.66 3.60
CA THR A 281 12.85 -1.80 2.65
C THR A 281 14.27 -2.38 2.59
N GLU A 282 15.29 -1.52 2.50
CA GLU A 282 16.70 -1.92 2.45
C GLU A 282 17.13 -2.59 3.77
N LEU A 283 16.65 -2.09 4.92
CA LEU A 283 16.89 -2.75 6.21
C LEU A 283 16.22 -4.13 6.29
N ILE A 284 14.99 -4.29 5.78
CA ILE A 284 14.32 -5.60 5.73
C ILE A 284 15.15 -6.60 4.90
N GLU A 285 15.64 -6.17 3.73
CA GLU A 285 16.50 -7.01 2.89
C GLU A 285 17.85 -7.30 3.57
N HIS A 286 18.41 -6.32 4.27
CA HIS A 286 19.65 -6.47 5.03
C HIS A 286 19.53 -7.52 6.15
N TYR A 287 18.46 -7.47 6.95
CA TYR A 287 18.21 -8.48 7.99
C TYR A 287 17.77 -9.83 7.41
N ARG A 288 17.11 -9.86 6.24
CA ARG A 288 16.89 -11.11 5.49
C ARG A 288 18.22 -11.77 5.11
N ASN A 289 19.21 -11.00 4.68
CA ASN A 289 20.54 -11.54 4.38
C ASN A 289 21.20 -12.12 5.64
N PHE A 290 21.10 -11.43 6.80
CA PHE A 290 21.55 -11.99 8.08
C PHE A 290 20.85 -13.31 8.43
N MET A 291 19.53 -13.37 8.27
CA MET A 291 18.75 -14.60 8.51
C MET A 291 19.22 -15.76 7.63
N LEU A 292 19.48 -15.50 6.35
CA LEU A 292 20.00 -16.50 5.41
C LEU A 292 21.40 -16.98 5.80
N VAL A 293 22.29 -16.08 6.22
CA VAL A 293 23.64 -16.43 6.70
C VAL A 293 23.58 -17.27 7.98
N LEU A 294 22.64 -16.99 8.88
CA LEU A 294 22.48 -17.75 10.12
C LEU A 294 21.83 -19.12 9.92
N SER A 295 20.98 -19.26 8.90
CA SER A 295 20.15 -20.46 8.69
C SER A 295 20.68 -21.43 7.64
N LEU A 296 21.52 -20.97 6.70
CA LEU A 296 22.05 -21.78 5.61
C LEU A 296 23.53 -22.12 5.82
N ASN A 297 23.90 -23.36 5.52
CA ASN A 297 25.30 -23.79 5.51
C ASN A 297 26.11 -23.13 4.36
N ASN A 298 25.45 -22.86 3.23
CA ASN A 298 26.02 -22.20 2.04
C ASN A 298 25.20 -20.94 1.67
N PRO A 299 25.42 -19.79 2.32
CA PRO A 299 24.66 -18.57 2.04
C PRO A 299 25.04 -17.89 0.71
N GLU A 300 26.15 -18.30 0.09
CA GLU A 300 26.71 -17.71 -1.13
C GLU A 300 25.83 -17.93 -2.37
N ASP A 301 25.01 -18.99 -2.38
CA ASP A 301 24.11 -19.30 -3.49
C ASP A 301 22.80 -18.48 -3.45
N ALA A 302 22.45 -17.92 -2.28
CA ALA A 302 21.17 -17.26 -2.04
C ALA A 302 21.27 -15.73 -1.92
N ILE A 303 22.48 -15.20 -1.65
CA ILE A 303 22.71 -13.77 -1.41
C ILE A 303 23.57 -13.20 -2.54
N VAL A 304 23.03 -12.20 -3.24
CA VAL A 304 23.76 -11.48 -4.29
C VAL A 304 24.58 -10.34 -3.66
N CYS A 305 25.79 -10.64 -3.18
CA CYS A 305 26.70 -9.64 -2.61
C CYS A 305 28.15 -9.82 -3.04
N THR A 306 28.98 -8.81 -2.80
CA THR A 306 30.42 -8.90 -3.05
C THR A 306 31.06 -9.86 -2.04
N THR A 307 32.24 -10.38 -2.37
CA THR A 307 33.00 -11.26 -1.47
C THR A 307 33.42 -10.58 -0.16
N ASP A 308 33.56 -9.24 -0.16
CA ASP A 308 33.87 -8.45 1.04
C ASP A 308 32.65 -8.29 1.94
N ASP A 309 31.49 -7.95 1.36
CA ASP A 309 30.23 -7.84 2.10
C ASP A 309 29.82 -9.18 2.71
N MET A 310 30.02 -10.29 1.99
CA MET A 310 29.76 -11.63 2.54
C MET A 310 30.61 -11.92 3.78
N LYS A 311 31.87 -11.47 3.82
CA LYS A 311 32.72 -11.60 5.02
C LYS A 311 32.20 -10.74 6.16
N ARG A 312 31.75 -9.52 5.88
CA ARG A 312 31.13 -8.64 6.88
C ARG A 312 29.86 -9.25 7.46
N TYR A 313 28.96 -9.76 6.61
CA TYR A 313 27.76 -10.48 7.06
C TYR A 313 28.09 -11.70 7.92
N LYS A 314 29.05 -12.53 7.52
CA LYS A 314 29.50 -13.68 8.33
C LYS A 314 30.14 -13.27 9.66
N THR A 315 30.72 -12.08 9.75
CA THR A 315 31.34 -11.57 10.98
C THR A 315 30.27 -11.00 11.92
N ALA A 316 29.41 -10.12 11.42
CA ALA A 316 28.33 -9.50 12.19
C ALA A 316 27.24 -10.50 12.58
N ALA A 317 26.98 -11.54 11.79
CA ALA A 317 26.04 -12.60 12.16
C ALA A 317 26.43 -13.34 13.45
N LYS A 318 27.71 -13.37 13.85
CA LYS A 318 28.16 -14.11 15.04
C LYS A 318 27.61 -13.56 16.36
N SER A 319 27.31 -12.27 16.43
CA SER A 319 26.73 -11.62 17.61
C SER A 319 25.20 -11.65 17.60
N MET A 320 24.57 -12.21 16.56
CA MET A 320 23.14 -12.20 16.36
C MET A 320 22.54 -13.61 16.49
N THR A 321 21.26 -13.67 16.86
CA THR A 321 20.49 -14.91 16.88
C THR A 321 19.42 -14.89 15.78
N VAL A 322 18.97 -16.08 15.35
CA VAL A 322 17.87 -16.19 14.37
C VAL A 322 16.60 -15.53 14.92
N GLU A 323 16.31 -15.72 16.21
CA GLU A 323 15.13 -15.16 16.89
C GLU A 323 15.14 -13.63 16.92
N SER A 324 16.28 -13.02 17.28
CA SER A 324 16.42 -11.56 17.26
C SER A 324 16.29 -10.99 15.85
N THR A 325 16.91 -11.64 14.87
CA THR A 325 16.83 -11.25 13.45
C THR A 325 15.38 -11.29 12.95
N LEU A 326 14.64 -12.36 13.23
CA LEU A 326 13.22 -12.50 12.83
C LEU A 326 12.33 -11.44 13.50
N ARG A 327 12.57 -11.14 14.78
CA ARG A 327 11.84 -10.08 15.49
C ARG A 327 12.08 -8.71 14.86
N ILE A 328 13.33 -8.41 14.48
CA ILE A 328 13.67 -7.16 13.80
C ILE A 328 12.95 -7.08 12.45
N ILE A 329 12.98 -8.15 11.65
CA ILE A 329 12.29 -8.21 10.36
C ILE A 329 10.78 -7.97 10.54
N ASP A 330 10.13 -8.66 11.48
CA ASP A 330 8.69 -8.49 11.73
C ASP A 330 8.35 -7.04 12.13
N SER A 331 9.14 -6.44 13.03
CA SER A 331 8.96 -5.04 13.42
C SER A 331 9.14 -4.09 12.24
N LEU A 332 10.14 -4.31 11.38
CA LEU A 332 10.37 -3.49 10.19
C LEU A 332 9.23 -3.64 9.18
N CYS A 333 8.73 -4.86 8.94
CA CYS A 333 7.57 -5.10 8.08
C CYS A 333 6.32 -4.35 8.56
N ARG A 334 6.03 -4.39 9.87
CA ARG A 334 4.92 -3.62 10.47
C ARG A 334 5.11 -2.11 10.30
N THR A 335 6.34 -1.61 10.49
CA THR A 335 6.66 -0.20 10.26
C THR A 335 6.48 0.18 8.79
N PHE A 336 6.92 -0.67 7.87
CA PHE A 336 6.77 -0.46 6.42
C PHE A 336 5.30 -0.29 6.01
N GLU A 337 4.40 -1.11 6.56
CA GLU A 337 2.96 -0.95 6.31
C GLU A 337 2.42 0.40 6.81
N LYS A 338 2.89 0.88 7.97
CA LYS A 338 2.49 2.20 8.50
C LYS A 338 3.08 3.35 7.70
N LEU A 339 4.31 3.22 7.19
CA LEU A 339 4.97 4.23 6.38
C LEU A 339 4.16 4.55 5.11
N LYS A 340 3.49 3.56 4.51
CA LYS A 340 2.66 3.75 3.30
C LYS A 340 1.49 4.73 3.47
N TYR A 341 0.99 4.90 4.70
CA TYR A 341 -0.18 5.73 4.99
C TYR A 341 0.14 6.94 5.87
N SER A 342 1.36 7.02 6.42
CA SER A 342 1.77 8.09 7.32
C SER A 342 2.21 9.33 6.56
N LYS A 343 1.75 10.51 7.00
CA LYS A 343 2.25 11.81 6.51
C LYS A 343 3.61 12.18 7.11
N THR A 344 4.04 11.49 8.17
CA THR A 344 5.29 11.73 8.90
C THR A 344 6.15 10.46 8.91
N GLY A 345 6.56 10.01 7.71
CA GLY A 345 7.33 8.78 7.54
C GLY A 345 8.66 8.76 8.31
N ARG A 346 9.36 9.90 8.37
CA ARG A 346 10.61 10.05 9.12
C ARG A 346 10.46 9.70 10.60
N VAL A 347 9.48 10.29 11.26
CA VAL A 347 9.25 10.10 12.70
C VAL A 347 8.87 8.65 13.01
N GLU A 348 8.07 8.02 12.14
CA GLU A 348 7.68 6.62 12.32
C GLU A 348 8.88 5.68 12.21
N LEU A 349 9.78 5.93 11.24
CA LEU A 349 11.00 5.16 11.06
C LEU A 349 11.98 5.36 12.24
N GLU A 350 12.23 6.60 12.65
CA GLU A 350 13.09 6.93 13.79
C GLU A 350 12.57 6.24 15.07
N THR A 351 11.26 6.34 15.33
CA THR A 351 10.63 5.71 16.50
C THR A 351 10.74 4.18 16.44
N ALA A 352 10.54 3.58 15.27
CA ALA A 352 10.65 2.14 15.10
C ALA A 352 12.07 1.64 15.34
N LEU A 353 13.09 2.33 14.81
CA LEU A 353 14.49 1.94 14.99
C LEU A 353 14.97 2.15 16.42
N LEU A 354 14.52 3.21 17.10
CA LEU A 354 14.77 3.40 18.53
C LEU A 354 14.12 2.31 19.39
N ARG A 355 12.90 1.87 19.04
CA ARG A 355 12.25 0.72 19.72
C ARG A 355 13.00 -0.58 19.51
N LEU A 356 13.66 -0.76 18.37
CA LEU A 356 14.49 -1.93 18.09
C LEU A 356 15.81 -1.89 18.86
N GLY A 357 16.43 -0.71 18.97
CA GLY A 357 17.66 -0.49 19.75
C GLY A 357 17.45 -0.32 21.26
N ILE A 358 16.21 -0.30 21.76
CA ILE A 358 15.91 -0.25 23.20
C ILE A 358 14.89 -1.33 23.54
N PRO A 359 15.34 -2.56 23.84
CA PRO A 359 14.47 -3.68 24.20
C PRO A 359 13.57 -3.37 25.41
N GLU A 360 13.97 -2.42 26.26
CA GLU A 360 13.29 -2.06 27.51
C GLU A 360 12.00 -1.24 27.29
N ILE A 361 11.84 -0.59 26.14
CA ILE A 361 10.66 0.23 25.80
C ILE A 361 9.55 -0.64 25.18
N ASN A 362 9.88 -1.84 24.70
CA ASN A 362 8.90 -2.76 24.12
C ASN A 362 8.13 -3.49 25.23
N SER A 363 6.88 -3.10 25.43
CA SER A 363 5.91 -3.80 26.30
C SER A 363 5.39 -5.12 25.70
N ASP A 364 6.02 -5.64 24.64
CA ASP A 364 5.65 -6.90 23.99
C ASP A 364 6.31 -8.10 24.67
N ASN A 365 5.58 -9.22 24.77
CA ASN A 365 6.04 -10.46 25.39
C ASN A 365 7.37 -11.01 24.81
N SER A 366 7.74 -10.63 23.59
CA SER A 366 9.01 -11.01 22.97
C SER A 366 10.22 -10.29 23.57
N ALA A 367 10.05 -9.05 24.06
CA ALA A 367 11.08 -8.32 24.79
C ALA A 367 11.38 -8.95 26.15
N LEU A 368 10.33 -9.45 26.80
CA LEU A 368 10.44 -10.21 28.05
C LEU A 368 11.15 -11.53 27.83
N ALA A 369 10.85 -12.25 26.74
CA ALA A 369 11.53 -13.50 26.40
C ALA A 369 13.05 -13.30 26.19
N GLU A 370 13.47 -12.21 25.53
CA GLU A 370 14.90 -11.91 25.34
C GLU A 370 15.61 -11.55 26.66
N ARG A 371 14.94 -10.79 27.54
CA ARG A 371 15.45 -10.51 28.89
C ARG A 371 15.62 -11.79 29.71
N ILE A 372 14.67 -12.71 29.61
CA ILE A 372 14.75 -14.02 30.26
C ILE A 372 15.90 -14.84 29.67
N SER A 373 16.04 -14.91 28.34
CA SER A 373 17.14 -15.63 27.70
C SER A 373 18.53 -15.04 28.03
N LYS A 374 18.67 -13.71 28.09
CA LYS A 374 19.92 -13.05 28.52
C LYS A 374 20.24 -13.35 29.99
N LEU A 375 19.25 -13.25 30.88
CA LEU A 375 19.41 -13.59 32.30
C LEU A 375 19.73 -15.07 32.52
N GLU A 376 19.14 -15.97 31.73
CA GLU A 376 19.45 -17.40 31.78
C GLU A 376 20.89 -17.72 31.33
N LEU A 377 21.39 -16.95 30.35
CA LEU A 377 22.77 -17.06 29.86
C LEU A 377 23.77 -16.51 30.88
N GLU A 378 23.46 -15.38 31.51
CA GLU A 378 24.25 -14.82 32.63
C GLU A 378 24.22 -15.72 33.87
N LEU A 379 23.07 -16.31 34.21
CA LEU A 379 22.95 -17.27 35.32
C LEU A 379 23.72 -18.57 35.07
N LYS A 380 23.80 -19.04 33.81
CA LYS A 380 24.66 -20.17 33.44
C LYS A 380 26.14 -19.83 33.62
N ASN A 381 26.54 -18.62 33.25
CA ASN A 381 27.91 -18.15 33.44
C ASN A 381 28.26 -18.01 34.93
N CYS A 382 27.38 -17.40 35.75
CA CYS A 382 27.58 -17.30 37.21
C CYS A 382 27.58 -18.66 37.94
N ARG A 383 26.84 -19.66 37.45
CA ARG A 383 26.87 -21.04 38.01
C ARG A 383 28.16 -21.80 37.67
N SER A 384 28.91 -21.37 36.65
CA SER A 384 30.21 -21.95 36.32
C SER A 384 31.35 -21.42 37.19
N GLU A 385 31.23 -20.20 37.72
CA GLU A 385 32.22 -19.59 38.63
C GLU A 385 32.03 -20.02 40.10
N ASN A 386 30.80 -20.26 40.55
CA ASN A 386 30.50 -20.61 41.95
C ASN A 386 30.68 -22.10 42.33
N LYS A 387 31.40 -22.90 41.54
CA LYS A 387 31.71 -24.31 41.87
C LYS A 387 33.09 -24.55 42.51
N VAL A 388 33.87 -23.50 42.79
CA VAL A 388 35.19 -23.63 43.46
C VAL A 388 35.30 -22.71 44.67
N SER A 389 34.45 -22.89 45.67
CA SER A 389 34.73 -22.55 47.08
C SER A 389 33.47 -22.77 47.91
N ASN A 390 33.40 -23.90 48.62
CA ASN A 390 32.68 -24.13 49.89
C ASN A 390 32.30 -25.61 50.00
N ALA A 391 33.33 -26.45 50.12
CA ALA A 391 33.25 -27.67 50.92
C ALA A 391 34.33 -27.49 52.00
N ASP A 392 34.00 -27.88 53.23
CA ASP A 392 34.79 -27.76 54.45
C ASP A 392 34.63 -26.43 55.18
N ASN A 393 33.60 -26.32 56.02
CA ASN A 393 33.83 -26.11 57.45
C ASN A 393 32.54 -26.14 58.30
N TYR A 394 32.63 -26.94 59.37
CA TYR A 394 31.84 -26.99 60.60
C TYR A 394 30.41 -27.58 60.58
N ALA A 395 30.38 -28.89 60.85
CA ALA A 395 29.45 -29.46 61.80
C ALA A 395 30.00 -29.24 63.22
N ASP A 396 29.21 -28.63 64.11
CA ASP A 396 29.23 -28.96 65.54
C ASP A 396 27.92 -28.53 66.23
N GLU A 397 27.15 -29.56 66.57
CA GLU A 397 26.34 -29.79 67.77
C GLU A 397 25.56 -28.68 68.50
N THR A 398 24.23 -28.78 68.37
CA THR A 398 23.20 -28.92 69.44
C THR A 398 23.06 -27.87 70.56
N LYS A 399 21.83 -27.33 70.73
CA LYS A 399 20.76 -27.77 71.68
C LYS A 399 19.96 -26.61 72.33
N ILE A 400 18.64 -26.84 72.46
CA ILE A 400 17.62 -26.27 73.39
C ILE A 400 16.97 -24.95 72.95
N SER A 401 15.65 -24.66 73.08
CA SER A 401 14.37 -25.39 73.25
C SER A 401 13.28 -24.32 73.47
N GLN A 402 12.03 -24.60 73.07
CA GLN A 402 10.74 -24.08 73.60
C GLN A 402 10.37 -22.58 73.36
N ALA A 403 9.12 -22.16 73.16
CA ALA A 403 7.81 -22.80 72.97
C ALA A 403 6.75 -21.72 72.62
N SER A 404 5.62 -22.17 72.04
CA SER A 404 4.24 -21.68 72.20
C SER A 404 3.78 -20.29 71.68
N ALA A 405 2.79 -20.33 70.77
CA ALA A 405 1.76 -19.30 70.54
C ALA A 405 0.68 -19.36 71.68
N PRO A 406 -0.21 -18.35 71.94
CA PRO A 406 -1.26 -17.93 70.98
C PRO A 406 -1.89 -16.51 71.14
N HIS A 407 -2.82 -16.20 70.21
CA HIS A 407 -4.03 -15.35 70.27
C HIS A 407 -4.03 -13.79 70.35
N SER A 408 -4.53 -13.21 69.24
CA SER A 408 -5.52 -12.11 69.05
C SER A 408 -5.97 -11.20 70.23
N THR A 409 -5.93 -9.87 70.06
CA THR A 409 -7.09 -9.00 69.68
C THR A 409 -6.77 -7.48 69.70
N THR A 410 -7.22 -6.79 68.64
CA THR A 410 -7.69 -5.38 68.54
C THR A 410 -6.91 -4.23 69.20
N ALA A 411 -6.37 -3.31 68.38
CA ALA A 411 -6.50 -1.85 68.59
C ALA A 411 -6.15 -1.07 67.31
N THR A 412 -7.03 -0.14 66.93
CA THR A 412 -6.86 0.90 65.92
C THR A 412 -5.74 1.90 66.29
N PRO A 413 -4.99 2.46 65.32
CA PRO A 413 -3.94 3.43 65.64
C PRO A 413 -4.45 4.87 65.62
N LYS A 414 -4.13 5.65 66.67
CA LYS A 414 -4.16 7.12 66.67
C LYS A 414 -2.73 7.67 66.77
N THR A 415 -2.35 8.37 65.71
CA THR A 415 -1.79 9.73 65.65
C THR A 415 -0.76 10.22 66.67
N LYS A 416 0.39 10.66 66.13
CA LYS A 416 1.24 11.84 66.41
C LYS A 416 2.71 11.42 66.24
N GLN A 417 3.65 12.19 65.72
CA GLN A 417 3.75 13.50 65.08
C GLN A 417 5.25 13.57 64.74
N GLU A 418 5.65 13.98 63.55
CA GLU A 418 6.97 14.63 63.40
C GLU A 418 6.91 15.60 62.21
N GLU A 419 7.50 16.76 62.46
CA GLU A 419 7.21 18.04 61.85
C GLU A 419 8.01 18.32 60.57
N ILE A 420 7.43 19.26 59.83
CA ILE A 420 7.85 19.88 58.59
C ILE A 420 9.04 20.81 58.84
N ILE A 421 10.06 20.77 57.97
CA ILE A 421 10.91 21.93 57.68
C ILE A 421 10.99 22.12 56.16
N THR A 422 10.33 23.19 55.72
CA THR A 422 10.44 23.86 54.42
C THR A 422 11.77 24.58 54.30
N GLN A 423 12.44 24.50 53.15
CA GLN A 423 13.38 25.54 52.71
C GLN A 423 13.50 25.57 51.18
N SER A 424 13.13 26.73 50.64
CA SER A 424 13.42 27.25 49.31
C SER A 424 14.46 28.38 49.41
N THR A 425 15.19 28.61 48.31
CA THR A 425 16.08 29.75 47.97
C THR A 425 17.34 29.90 48.86
N GLU A 426 18.58 30.08 48.36
CA GLU A 426 19.14 31.08 47.44
C GLU A 426 20.64 30.74 47.19
N PHE A 427 21.26 31.20 46.09
CA PHE A 427 22.61 31.83 46.00
C PHE A 427 22.95 32.03 44.51
N VAL A 428 22.79 33.23 43.92
CA VAL A 428 23.60 34.47 43.92
C VAL A 428 24.34 34.66 42.58
N SER A 429 24.11 35.87 42.07
CA SER A 429 24.67 36.64 40.95
C SER A 429 26.16 36.95 41.05
N ASP A 430 26.78 37.19 39.87
CA ASP A 430 27.84 38.19 39.55
C ASP A 430 28.52 37.77 38.23
N LEU A 431 28.85 38.55 37.19
CA LEU A 431 29.11 39.99 36.93
C LEU A 431 29.08 40.13 35.37
N SER A 432 28.35 41.05 34.73
CA SER A 432 28.66 42.47 34.41
C SER A 432 28.96 42.76 32.93
N PHE A 433 28.12 43.60 32.33
CA PHE A 433 28.43 44.70 31.39
C PHE A 433 29.31 44.45 30.14
N ILE A 434 28.69 44.53 28.95
CA ILE A 434 29.03 45.54 27.91
C ILE A 434 27.71 46.00 27.26
N GLU A 435 27.36 47.27 27.48
CA GLU A 435 26.37 48.04 26.73
C GLU A 435 27.04 48.76 25.53
N ASN A 436 26.17 49.20 24.61
CA ASN A 436 26.30 50.17 23.51
C ASN A 436 26.30 49.53 22.11
N ASP A 437 25.51 49.99 21.14
CA ASP A 437 24.43 50.98 21.08
C ASP A 437 23.81 50.89 19.66
N GLU A 438 22.80 51.71 19.39
CA GLU A 438 22.18 52.04 18.08
C GLU A 438 20.95 51.20 17.68
N THR A 439 19.78 51.57 18.20
CA THR A 439 18.80 52.49 17.59
C THR A 439 18.13 51.95 16.32
N ASP A 440 16.84 51.60 16.41
CA ASP A 440 15.87 52.38 15.63
C ASP A 440 14.45 52.34 16.21
N LYS A 441 13.79 53.50 16.11
CA LYS A 441 12.60 53.90 16.84
C LYS A 441 11.31 53.54 16.09
N LEU A 442 10.31 53.14 16.87
CA LEU A 442 8.89 53.21 16.51
C LEU A 442 8.40 54.67 16.48
N MET A 443 7.55 54.99 15.49
CA MET A 443 6.45 55.94 15.65
C MET A 443 5.17 55.41 14.95
N PRO A 444 3.98 55.80 15.45
CA PRO A 444 2.70 55.18 15.13
C PRO A 444 1.93 55.93 14.03
N PHE A 445 0.99 55.26 13.37
CA PHE A 445 0.00 55.90 12.50
C PHE A 445 -1.41 55.41 12.81
N ASP A 446 -2.20 56.33 13.37
CA ASP A 446 -3.66 56.32 13.36
C ASP A 446 -4.21 56.77 11.99
N ASN A 447 -5.45 56.34 11.73
CA ASN A 447 -6.45 56.83 10.76
C ASN A 447 -6.30 56.52 9.26
N VAL A 448 -7.03 55.50 8.78
CA VAL A 448 -7.93 55.55 7.60
C VAL A 448 -9.10 54.54 7.83
N PRO A 449 -10.35 54.82 7.45
CA PRO A 449 -11.57 54.34 8.12
C PRO A 449 -12.15 53.01 7.59
N VAL A 450 -12.95 52.39 8.47
CA VAL A 450 -13.79 51.20 8.26
C VAL A 450 -14.96 51.54 7.33
N PRO A 451 -15.26 50.76 6.27
CA PRO A 451 -16.53 50.85 5.56
C PRO A 451 -17.57 49.93 6.20
N ASP A 452 -18.73 50.50 6.46
CA ASP A 452 -19.95 49.85 6.93
C ASP A 452 -20.49 48.82 5.94
N ASP A 453 -20.97 47.70 6.50
CA ASP A 453 -21.82 46.71 5.85
C ASP A 453 -23.20 47.33 5.54
N GLU A 454 -23.55 47.47 4.25
CA GLU A 454 -24.94 47.39 3.80
C GLU A 454 -25.02 46.82 2.36
N PRO A 455 -26.02 45.97 2.05
CA PRO A 455 -26.03 45.14 0.86
C PRO A 455 -26.62 45.89 -0.34
N ILE A 456 -25.94 45.83 -1.49
CA ILE A 456 -26.49 46.29 -2.77
C ILE A 456 -26.56 45.09 -3.71
N GLY A 457 -27.80 44.69 -4.01
CA GLY A 457 -28.10 43.69 -5.03
C GLY A 457 -27.90 44.21 -6.45
N PHE A 458 -27.62 43.29 -7.37
CA PHE A 458 -27.94 43.46 -8.78
C PHE A 458 -28.27 42.10 -9.40
N GLU A 459 -29.43 42.06 -10.04
CA GLU A 459 -30.06 40.96 -10.77
C GLU A 459 -29.36 40.69 -12.11
N ALA A 460 -29.47 39.45 -12.60
CA ALA A 460 -29.62 39.17 -14.02
C ALA A 460 -30.28 37.77 -14.23
N PRO A 461 -30.93 37.54 -15.37
CA PRO A 461 -32.26 36.92 -15.45
C PRO A 461 -32.21 35.48 -16.02
N PHE A 462 -33.20 34.65 -15.72
CA PHE A 462 -33.71 33.64 -16.67
C PHE A 462 -35.16 33.27 -16.35
N GLU A 463 -35.94 33.17 -17.43
CA GLU A 463 -37.40 33.14 -17.55
C GLU A 463 -38.06 31.88 -17.00
N GLU A 464 -39.20 32.06 -16.32
CA GLU A 464 -40.23 31.05 -16.14
C GLU A 464 -41.13 31.00 -17.38
N ALA A 465 -41.37 29.80 -17.91
CA ALA A 465 -42.50 29.52 -18.79
C ALA A 465 -43.00 28.07 -18.60
N GLU A 466 -44.18 27.98 -17.99
CA GLU A 466 -45.35 27.16 -18.35
C GLU A 466 -45.18 25.62 -18.44
N LEU A 467 -45.80 24.95 -17.46
CA LEU A 467 -46.25 23.56 -17.55
C LEU A 467 -47.74 23.58 -17.91
N ASP A 468 -48.04 23.13 -19.13
CA ASP A 468 -49.39 22.95 -19.64
C ASP A 468 -50.13 21.78 -18.96
N ASP A 469 -51.45 21.96 -18.91
CA ASP A 469 -52.49 21.18 -18.27
C ASP A 469 -52.87 19.83 -18.97
N GLU A 470 -53.56 19.00 -18.16
CA GLU A 470 -54.59 17.98 -18.47
C GLU A 470 -54.20 16.49 -18.72
N PRO A 471 -55.10 15.51 -18.45
CA PRO A 471 -56.17 15.47 -17.43
C PRO A 471 -56.30 14.12 -16.67
N MET A 472 -57.07 14.16 -15.58
CA MET A 472 -57.67 13.02 -14.88
C MET A 472 -58.72 12.31 -15.75
N ILE A 473 -58.69 10.96 -15.81
CA ILE A 473 -59.88 10.14 -16.10
C ILE A 473 -59.96 8.97 -15.11
N SER A 474 -61.10 8.92 -14.44
CA SER A 474 -61.65 7.89 -13.56
C SER A 474 -62.16 6.64 -14.30
N GLY A 475 -62.11 5.46 -13.66
CA GLY A 475 -63.06 4.37 -13.93
C GLY A 475 -62.59 2.96 -13.55
N PRO A 476 -63.48 2.03 -13.16
CA PRO A 476 -63.27 1.02 -12.09
C PRO A 476 -63.08 -0.42 -12.63
N PHE A 477 -63.39 -1.44 -11.81
CA PHE A 477 -63.43 -2.91 -12.01
C PHE A 477 -62.23 -3.68 -11.39
N ASP A 478 -62.36 -4.78 -10.64
CA ASP A 478 -63.46 -5.46 -9.93
C ASP A 478 -62.78 -6.53 -9.02
N GLU A 479 -63.47 -6.94 -7.96
CA GLU A 479 -63.10 -8.06 -7.07
C GLU A 479 -63.36 -9.43 -7.73
N ASP A 480 -62.73 -10.46 -7.12
CA ASP A 480 -63.15 -11.87 -6.99
C ASP A 480 -62.36 -13.00 -7.68
N ASP A 481 -62.28 -14.10 -6.88
CA ASP A 481 -62.00 -15.52 -7.15
C ASP A 481 -60.60 -16.11 -6.81
N ASP A 482 -60.46 -16.62 -5.56
CA ASP A 482 -60.29 -18.05 -5.16
C ASP A 482 -59.72 -19.04 -6.22
N GLU A 483 -58.86 -20.05 -5.99
CA GLU A 483 -58.43 -20.86 -4.84
C GLU A 483 -57.23 -21.80 -5.32
N PRO A 484 -56.68 -22.76 -4.53
CA PRO A 484 -55.25 -23.17 -4.51
C PRO A 484 -54.95 -24.55 -5.16
N ILE A 485 -53.67 -24.97 -5.22
CA ILE A 485 -53.21 -26.40 -5.13
C ILE A 485 -51.71 -26.51 -4.73
N ALA A 486 -51.51 -27.06 -3.53
CA ALA A 486 -50.60 -28.11 -3.03
C ALA A 486 -49.17 -28.40 -3.60
N SER A 487 -48.21 -28.25 -2.67
CA SER A 487 -47.19 -29.21 -2.17
C SER A 487 -46.18 -29.92 -3.09
N SER A 488 -44.89 -29.75 -2.74
CA SER A 488 -44.04 -30.88 -2.34
C SER A 488 -42.85 -30.42 -1.48
N GLU A 489 -42.87 -30.81 -0.20
CA GLU A 489 -41.69 -30.86 0.67
C GLU A 489 -40.94 -32.18 0.43
N ILE A 490 -39.61 -32.14 0.33
CA ILE A 490 -38.74 -33.20 0.90
C ILE A 490 -37.53 -32.55 1.58
N ASN A 491 -37.42 -32.88 2.86
CA ASN A 491 -36.40 -32.57 3.86
C ASN A 491 -34.97 -33.00 3.51
N LEU A 492 -33.96 -32.28 4.06
CA LEU A 492 -32.76 -32.83 4.70
C LEU A 492 -32.10 -31.75 5.59
N LYS A 493 -32.05 -32.01 6.92
CA LYS A 493 -31.39 -31.19 7.97
C LYS A 493 -29.88 -31.07 7.75
N PRO A 494 -29.22 -30.01 8.26
CA PRO A 494 -28.52 -30.11 9.56
C PRO A 494 -28.64 -28.83 10.44
N THR A 495 -28.97 -28.94 11.73
CA THR A 495 -28.01 -28.87 12.86
C THR A 495 -27.69 -27.43 13.34
N SER A 496 -28.36 -27.06 14.45
CA SER A 496 -28.03 -26.06 15.47
C SER A 496 -27.35 -24.73 15.09
N SER A 497 -28.13 -23.64 15.10
CA SER A 497 -27.82 -22.40 15.84
C SER A 497 -29.00 -21.43 15.68
N ASN A 498 -29.82 -21.30 16.73
CA ASN A 498 -30.83 -20.25 16.82
C ASN A 498 -30.12 -18.90 17.04
N GLU A 499 -30.08 -18.05 16.03
CA GLU A 499 -30.05 -16.60 16.23
C GLU A 499 -31.42 -16.06 15.79
N TYR A 500 -32.21 -15.61 16.78
CA TYR A 500 -33.49 -14.96 16.53
C TYR A 500 -33.22 -13.63 15.81
N ASN A 501 -33.45 -13.60 14.50
CA ASN A 501 -33.50 -12.36 13.74
C ASN A 501 -34.75 -11.58 14.18
N LEU A 502 -34.59 -10.30 14.52
CA LEU A 502 -35.72 -9.44 14.84
C LEU A 502 -36.59 -9.27 13.58
N THR A 503 -37.82 -9.80 13.61
CA THR A 503 -38.76 -9.83 12.47
C THR A 503 -39.09 -8.44 11.90
N ASN A 504 -38.91 -7.37 12.70
CA ASN A 504 -39.18 -6.00 12.29
C ASN A 504 -37.91 -5.22 11.89
N TRP A 505 -36.72 -5.84 11.86
CA TRP A 505 -35.45 -5.15 11.60
C TRP A 505 -35.40 -4.50 10.22
N GLU A 506 -35.90 -5.19 9.19
CA GLU A 506 -35.91 -4.65 7.82
C GLU A 506 -36.74 -3.35 7.73
N ARG A 507 -37.85 -3.26 8.47
CA ARG A 507 -38.69 -2.05 8.54
C ARG A 507 -37.97 -0.90 9.25
N ILE A 508 -37.18 -1.20 10.29
CA ILE A 508 -36.35 -0.21 11.00
C ILE A 508 -35.27 0.34 10.07
N VAL A 509 -34.58 -0.52 9.31
CA VAL A 509 -33.55 -0.11 8.35
C VAL A 509 -34.15 0.77 7.24
N GLU A 510 -35.31 0.40 6.71
CA GLU A 510 -35.99 1.16 5.66
C GLU A 510 -36.49 2.54 6.16
N ARG A 511 -37.00 2.61 7.39
CA ARG A 511 -37.41 3.88 8.00
C ARG A 511 -36.23 4.77 8.34
N ALA A 512 -35.13 4.21 8.86
CA ALA A 512 -33.89 4.94 9.11
C ALA A 512 -33.29 5.52 7.82
N LYS A 513 -33.40 4.80 6.69
CA LYS A 513 -33.01 5.27 5.35
C LYS A 513 -33.81 6.51 4.91
N GLN A 514 -35.10 6.58 5.22
CA GLN A 514 -35.94 7.74 4.85
C GLN A 514 -35.53 9.02 5.62
N ILE A 515 -35.08 8.86 6.87
CA ILE A 515 -34.69 10.00 7.72
C ILE A 515 -33.26 10.44 7.43
N SER A 516 -32.36 9.49 7.14
CA SER A 516 -30.96 9.78 6.84
C SER A 516 -30.43 8.84 5.75
N PRO A 517 -30.39 9.31 4.48
CA PRO A 517 -29.90 8.51 3.35
C PRO A 517 -28.49 7.88 3.55
N PRO A 518 -27.53 8.52 4.26
CA PRO A 518 -26.23 7.92 4.55
C PRO A 518 -26.28 6.65 5.42
N LEU A 519 -27.31 6.45 6.25
CA LEU A 519 -27.46 5.25 7.09
C LEU A 519 -27.69 3.99 6.25
N ASN A 520 -28.18 4.14 5.02
CA ASN A 520 -28.43 3.02 4.11
C ASN A 520 -27.16 2.21 3.83
N GLY A 521 -26.01 2.86 3.68
CA GLY A 521 -24.74 2.16 3.46
C GLY A 521 -24.20 1.45 4.70
N LEU A 522 -24.55 1.94 5.89
CA LEU A 522 -24.04 1.43 7.18
C LEU A 522 -24.88 0.27 7.72
N LEU A 523 -26.21 0.32 7.54
CA LEU A 523 -27.13 -0.68 8.09
C LEU A 523 -27.43 -1.83 7.12
N ASN A 524 -26.98 -1.75 5.87
CA ASN A 524 -27.22 -2.80 4.87
C ASN A 524 -26.48 -4.10 5.25
N GLY A 525 -27.22 -5.21 5.28
CA GLY A 525 -26.68 -6.52 5.67
C GLY A 525 -26.43 -6.70 7.18
N THR A 526 -26.96 -5.80 8.03
CA THR A 526 -26.93 -5.98 9.48
C THR A 526 -28.04 -6.91 9.95
N ILE A 527 -27.81 -7.61 11.07
CA ILE A 527 -28.80 -8.45 11.75
C ILE A 527 -28.98 -7.91 13.16
N ALA A 528 -30.21 -7.79 13.64
CA ALA A 528 -30.48 -7.36 15.01
C ALA A 528 -31.17 -8.45 15.83
N SER A 529 -30.87 -8.48 17.13
CA SER A 529 -31.51 -9.33 18.13
C SER A 529 -31.79 -8.52 19.40
N ILE A 530 -32.87 -8.83 20.10
CA ILE A 530 -33.22 -8.19 21.39
C ILE A 530 -32.90 -9.16 22.53
N GLU A 531 -32.10 -8.70 23.49
CA GLU A 531 -31.80 -9.41 24.74
C GLU A 531 -32.19 -8.52 25.93
N GLY A 532 -33.37 -8.76 26.51
CA GLY A 532 -33.90 -7.94 27.60
C GLY A 532 -34.15 -6.50 27.16
N ASN A 533 -33.48 -5.53 27.80
CA ASN A 533 -33.58 -4.10 27.45
C ASN A 533 -32.52 -3.65 26.42
N LEU A 534 -31.83 -4.60 25.78
CA LEU A 534 -30.69 -4.32 24.91
C LEU A 534 -30.96 -4.77 23.47
N LEU A 535 -30.85 -3.84 22.53
CA LEU A 535 -30.90 -4.08 21.10
C LEU A 535 -29.47 -4.30 20.58
N ILE A 536 -29.14 -5.54 20.23
CA ILE A 536 -27.83 -5.92 19.68
C ILE A 536 -27.91 -5.84 18.16
N ILE A 537 -27.11 -4.98 17.55
CA ILE A 537 -26.98 -4.88 16.09
C ILE A 537 -25.63 -5.44 15.67
N LYS A 538 -25.66 -6.50 14.86
CA LYS A 538 -24.49 -7.19 14.34
C LYS A 538 -24.11 -6.67 12.96
N PHE A 539 -22.89 -6.15 12.84
CA PHE A 539 -22.33 -5.63 11.60
C PHE A 539 -21.35 -6.61 10.96
N PRO A 540 -21.34 -6.76 9.63
CA PRO A 540 -20.40 -7.66 8.95
C PRO A 540 -18.94 -7.16 8.96
N MET A 541 -18.69 -5.85 9.18
CA MET A 541 -17.35 -5.27 9.22
C MET A 541 -17.17 -4.33 10.42
N GLN A 542 -16.01 -4.39 11.08
CA GLN A 542 -15.67 -3.54 12.22
C GLN A 542 -15.67 -2.04 11.87
N ILE A 543 -15.23 -1.69 10.66
CA ILE A 543 -15.12 -0.30 10.21
C ILE A 543 -16.47 0.44 10.22
N MET A 544 -17.58 -0.28 10.03
CA MET A 544 -18.92 0.31 10.06
C MET A 544 -19.35 0.65 11.49
N ILE A 545 -18.91 -0.15 12.47
CA ILE A 545 -19.11 0.13 13.90
C ILE A 545 -18.32 1.39 14.28
N ASP A 546 -17.09 1.52 13.79
CA ASP A 546 -16.23 2.68 14.09
C ASP A 546 -16.79 3.98 13.47
N MET A 547 -17.29 3.92 12.22
CA MET A 547 -17.96 5.05 11.56
C MET A 547 -19.24 5.48 12.30
N LEU A 548 -19.99 4.51 12.82
CA LEU A 548 -21.21 4.78 13.59
C LEU A 548 -20.87 5.31 14.99
N ASN A 549 -19.79 4.82 15.59
CA ASN A 549 -19.29 5.33 16.87
C ASN A 549 -18.82 6.78 16.81
N GLY A 550 -18.28 7.22 15.67
CA GLY A 550 -17.83 8.60 15.44
C GLY A 550 -18.95 9.60 15.09
N ASN A 551 -20.21 9.18 14.97
CA ASN A 551 -21.31 10.07 14.56
C ASN A 551 -22.57 9.89 15.43
N ASP A 552 -22.70 10.75 16.44
CA ASP A 552 -23.80 10.69 17.42
C ASP A 552 -25.18 10.93 16.80
N ASN A 553 -25.26 11.63 15.67
CA ASN A 553 -26.53 11.86 14.97
C ASN A 553 -27.09 10.55 14.40
N PHE A 554 -26.23 9.66 13.87
CA PHE A 554 -26.64 8.35 13.39
C PHE A 554 -27.13 7.43 14.49
N LYS A 555 -26.46 7.45 15.65
CA LYS A 555 -26.91 6.71 16.85
C LYS A 555 -28.29 7.18 17.30
N ARG A 556 -28.52 8.50 17.30
CA ARG A 556 -29.81 9.10 17.68
C ARG A 556 -30.93 8.68 16.74
N VAL A 557 -30.72 8.77 15.42
CA VAL A 557 -31.72 8.38 14.43
C VAL A 557 -32.09 6.90 14.54
N ILE A 558 -31.10 6.02 14.74
CA ILE A 558 -31.38 4.58 14.91
C ILE A 558 -32.20 4.34 16.19
N LYS A 559 -31.91 5.07 17.28
CA LYS A 559 -32.64 4.96 18.53
C LYS A 559 -34.09 5.46 18.41
N GLU A 560 -34.30 6.62 17.80
CA GLU A 560 -35.64 7.19 17.57
C GLU A 560 -36.51 6.28 16.70
N VAL A 561 -35.95 5.71 15.62
CA VAL A 561 -36.68 4.79 14.73
C VAL A 561 -36.96 3.45 15.41
N ALA A 562 -36.02 2.95 16.21
CA ALA A 562 -36.24 1.73 16.99
C ALA A 562 -37.37 1.92 18.02
N GLU A 563 -37.41 3.08 18.69
CA GLU A 563 -38.48 3.45 19.63
C GLU A 563 -39.84 3.59 18.92
N GLU A 564 -39.88 4.23 17.74
CA GLU A 564 -41.11 4.40 16.94
C GLU A 564 -41.73 3.05 16.53
N ILE A 565 -40.90 2.08 16.15
CA ILE A 565 -41.36 0.80 15.58
C ILE A 565 -41.57 -0.29 16.63
N LEU A 566 -40.73 -0.32 17.68
CA LEU A 566 -40.81 -1.34 18.73
C LEU A 566 -41.69 -0.90 19.91
N GLY A 567 -41.98 0.40 20.05
CA GLY A 567 -42.86 0.93 21.09
C GLY A 567 -42.26 0.98 22.50
N GLU A 568 -40.98 0.63 22.66
CA GLU A 568 -40.23 0.65 23.93
C GLU A 568 -38.82 1.22 23.72
N GLN A 569 -38.21 1.75 24.79
CA GLN A 569 -36.85 2.29 24.76
C GLN A 569 -35.81 1.20 25.04
N TYR A 570 -34.93 0.94 24.06
CA TYR A 570 -33.84 -0.02 24.18
C TYR A 570 -32.47 0.68 24.24
N GLU A 571 -31.53 0.11 25.00
CA GLU A 571 -30.11 0.45 24.86
C GLU A 571 -29.51 -0.29 23.68
N ILE A 572 -28.75 0.41 22.83
CA ILE A 572 -28.21 -0.17 21.60
C ILE A 572 -26.75 -0.58 21.80
N ARG A 573 -26.42 -1.83 21.47
CA ARG A 573 -25.04 -2.33 21.43
C ARG A 573 -24.68 -2.78 20.03
N TYR A 574 -23.57 -2.26 19.52
CA TYR A 574 -23.02 -2.63 18.22
C TYR A 574 -21.98 -3.73 18.39
N VAL A 575 -22.13 -4.84 17.68
CA VAL A 575 -21.24 -6.00 17.76
C VAL A 575 -20.83 -6.41 16.34
N ARG A 576 -19.63 -6.95 16.18
CA ARG A 576 -19.21 -7.54 14.91
C ARG A 576 -19.82 -8.93 14.77
N ARG A 577 -20.41 -9.23 13.62
CA ARG A 577 -20.94 -10.55 13.25
C ARG A 577 -19.84 -11.59 13.19
#